data_AF-A0A915LL80-F1
#
_entry.id   AF-A0A915LL80-F1
#
_cell.length_a   1.000
_cell.length_b   1.000
_cell.length_c   1.000
_cell.angle_alpha   90.00
_cell.angle_beta   90.00
_cell.angle_gamma   90.00
#
_symmetry.space_group_name_H-M   'P 1'
#
loop_
_entity.id
_entity.type
_entity.pdbx_description
1 polymer ?
#
loop_
_entity_poly.entity_id
_entity_poly.type
_entity_poly.pdbx_seq_one_letter_code
_entity_poly.pdbx_strand_id
1 'polypeptide(L)'
;MKINQHESIIGKSCILVPYCSKHVQKYHGWMENEELLIATSSEPLTLVEEYEMQKKWQDSDKLTFIILDKQTFEAAGDDEIGSMAGDVNAFICQQNEDEEPT
;
A
#
# COMPACT_ATOMS: atom_id res chain seq x y z
N MET A 1 -2.73 10.17 -1.70
CA MET A 1 -2.55 9.61 -3.06
C MET A 1 -3.12 10.50 -4.16
N LYS A 2 -2.33 11.47 -4.61
CA LYS A 2 -2.66 12.27 -5.80
C LYS A 2 -1.93 11.79 -7.05
N ILE A 3 -0.64 11.47 -6.94
CA ILE A 3 0.22 11.21 -8.10
C ILE A 3 0.15 9.75 -8.56
N ASN A 4 0.09 8.79 -7.62
CA ASN A 4 0.12 7.36 -7.95
C ASN A 4 -1.26 6.74 -8.20
N GLN A 5 -2.37 7.48 -8.08
CA GLN A 5 -3.72 6.90 -8.03
C GLN A 5 -4.14 6.06 -9.26
N HIS A 6 -3.43 6.19 -10.39
CA HIS A 6 -3.69 5.45 -11.63
C HIS A 6 -2.46 4.74 -12.18
N GLU A 7 -1.35 4.73 -11.44
CA GLU A 7 -0.07 4.21 -11.92
C GLU A 7 0.26 2.91 -11.20
N SER A 8 0.40 1.83 -11.97
CA SER A 8 0.97 0.58 -11.50
C SER A 8 2.43 0.47 -11.92
N ILE A 9 3.26 -0.06 -11.02
CA ILE A 9 4.68 -0.28 -11.30
C ILE A 9 4.90 -1.77 -11.47
N ILE A 10 5.23 -2.19 -12.68
CA ILE A 10 5.43 -3.60 -13.02
C ILE A 10 6.92 -3.93 -12.87
N GLY A 11 7.24 -4.73 -11.86
CA GLY A 11 8.57 -5.27 -11.64
C GLY A 11 8.78 -6.63 -12.30
N LYS A 12 9.96 -7.22 -12.02
CA LYS A 12 10.32 -8.57 -12.48
C LYS A 12 9.52 -9.65 -11.75
N SER A 13 9.35 -9.52 -10.44
CA SER A 13 8.72 -10.53 -9.57
C SER A 13 7.46 -10.05 -8.87
N CYS A 14 7.24 -8.74 -8.80
CA CYS A 14 6.08 -8.15 -8.15
C CYS A 14 5.48 -7.02 -8.99
N ILE A 15 4.24 -6.68 -8.69
CA ILE A 15 3.53 -5.53 -9.26
C ILE A 15 3.10 -4.64 -8.10
N LEU A 16 3.35 -3.35 -8.18
CA LEU A 16 2.85 -2.38 -7.20
C LEU A 16 1.61 -1.72 -7.78
N VAL A 17 0.48 -1.83 -7.09
CA VAL A 17 -0.78 -1.17 -7.46
C VAL A 17 -1.19 -0.16 -6.39
N PRO A 18 -1.86 0.93 -6.75
CA PRO A 18 -2.30 1.94 -5.78
C PRO A 18 -3.27 1.33 -4.76
N TYR A 19 -3.12 1.66 -3.48
CA TYR A 19 -4.03 1.13 -2.46
C TYR A 19 -5.43 1.79 -2.54
N CYS A 20 -6.37 1.04 -3.10
CA CYS A 20 -7.79 1.39 -3.24
C CYS A 20 -8.70 0.68 -2.22
N SER A 21 -9.94 1.16 -2.10
CA SER A 21 -10.96 0.62 -1.18
C SER A 21 -11.21 -0.88 -1.33
N LYS A 22 -11.10 -1.45 -2.54
CA LYS A 22 -11.24 -2.89 -2.79
C LYS A 22 -10.24 -3.76 -2.03
N HIS A 23 -9.09 -3.21 -1.64
CA HIS A 23 -8.05 -3.93 -0.89
C HIS A 23 -8.32 -3.96 0.62
N VAL A 24 -9.15 -3.04 1.13
CA VAL A 24 -9.35 -2.83 2.57
C VAL A 24 -9.78 -4.11 3.26
N GLN A 25 -10.68 -4.89 2.66
CA GLN A 25 -11.19 -6.10 3.28
C GLN A 25 -10.09 -7.17 3.47
N LYS A 26 -9.25 -7.41 2.47
CA LYS A 26 -8.12 -8.37 2.60
C LYS A 26 -7.05 -7.83 3.53
N TYR A 27 -6.76 -6.53 3.44
CA TYR A 27 -5.79 -5.85 4.30
C TYR A 27 -6.19 -5.91 5.78
N HIS A 28 -7.46 -5.65 6.09
CA HIS A 28 -8.00 -5.76 7.45
C HIS A 28 -7.79 -7.17 8.01
N GLY A 29 -8.03 -8.21 7.21
CA GLY A 29 -7.74 -9.59 7.62
C GLY A 29 -6.26 -9.87 7.91
N TRP A 30 -5.32 -9.12 7.32
CA TRP A 30 -3.91 -9.16 7.74
C TRP A 30 -3.69 -8.44 9.07
N MET A 31 -4.34 -7.29 9.27
CA MET A 31 -4.24 -6.50 10.50
C MET A 31 -5.01 -7.11 11.69
N GLU A 32 -5.74 -8.20 11.50
CA GLU A 32 -6.24 -9.04 12.61
C GLU A 32 -5.14 -9.90 13.25
N ASN A 33 -3.97 -10.03 12.60
CA ASN A 33 -2.85 -10.79 13.14
C ASN A 33 -2.02 -9.95 14.13
N GLU A 34 -1.99 -10.38 15.39
CA GLU A 34 -1.27 -9.70 16.48
C GLU A 34 0.23 -9.55 16.23
N GLU A 35 0.89 -10.54 15.60
CA GLU A 35 2.31 -10.45 15.28
C GLU A 35 2.58 -9.35 14.24
N LEU A 36 1.70 -9.19 13.25
CA LEU A 36 1.80 -8.13 12.25
C LEU A 36 1.55 -6.75 12.85
N LEU A 37 0.56 -6.63 13.75
CA LEU A 37 0.29 -5.39 14.47
C LEU A 37 1.51 -4.97 15.30
N ILE A 38 2.11 -5.89 16.05
CA ILE A 38 3.32 -5.63 16.84
C ILE A 38 4.49 -5.24 15.93
N ALA A 39 4.74 -6.01 14.86
CA ALA A 39 5.86 -5.76 13.95
C ALA A 39 5.75 -4.40 13.24
N THR A 40 4.53 -3.93 12.97
CA THR A 40 4.26 -2.64 12.33
C THR A 40 4.01 -1.51 13.32
N SER A 41 3.97 -1.81 14.63
CA SER A 41 3.54 -0.88 15.70
C SER A 41 2.18 -0.25 15.41
N SER A 42 1.26 -1.02 14.83
CA SER A 42 -0.10 -0.59 14.49
C SER A 42 -1.07 -0.98 15.59
N GLU A 43 -2.10 -0.17 15.78
CA GLU A 43 -3.24 -0.52 16.64
C GLU A 43 -4.31 -1.25 15.82
N PRO A 44 -5.02 -2.24 16.39
CA PRO A 44 -6.12 -2.89 15.70
C PRO A 44 -7.25 -1.89 15.44
N LEU A 45 -7.69 -1.82 14.19
CA LEU A 45 -8.81 -0.99 13.76
C LEU A 45 -9.99 -1.88 13.36
N THR A 46 -11.21 -1.38 13.52
CA THR A 46 -12.39 -2.01 12.92
C THR A 46 -12.37 -1.85 11.40
N LEU A 47 -13.05 -2.73 10.68
CA LEU A 47 -13.18 -2.64 9.22
C LEU A 47 -13.66 -1.26 8.75
N VAL A 48 -14.58 -0.62 9.48
CA VAL A 48 -15.08 0.72 9.15
C VAL A 48 -13.98 1.77 9.31
N GLU A 49 -13.21 1.71 10.40
CA GLU A 49 -12.08 2.61 10.64
C GLU A 49 -10.98 2.44 9.59
N GLU A 50 -10.72 1.23 9.09
CA GLU A 50 -9.79 0.98 7.99
C GLU A 50 -10.23 1.69 6.70
N TYR A 51 -11.53 1.66 6.37
CA TYR A 51 -12.05 2.43 5.23
C TYR A 51 -11.89 3.94 5.43
N GLU A 52 -12.03 4.44 6.65
CA GLU A 52 -11.81 5.86 6.95
C GLU A 52 -10.33 6.23 6.86
N MET A 53 -9.43 5.37 7.35
CA MET A 53 -7.98 5.58 7.24
C MET A 53 -7.50 5.51 5.79
N GLN A 54 -8.02 4.57 5.00
CA GLN A 54 -7.73 4.48 3.57
C GLN A 54 -8.07 5.79 2.85
N LYS A 55 -9.24 6.39 3.13
CA LYS A 55 -9.61 7.70 2.58
C LYS A 55 -8.66 8.80 3.01
N LYS A 56 -8.27 8.85 4.30
CA LYS A 56 -7.29 9.84 4.79
C LYS A 56 -5.94 9.71 4.08
N TRP A 57 -5.48 8.48 3.78
CA TRP A 57 -4.24 8.26 3.04
C TRP A 57 -4.36 8.60 1.55
N GLN A 58 -5.57 8.55 0.98
CA GLN A 58 -5.80 9.05 -0.37
C GLN A 58 -5.63 10.58 -0.50
N ASP A 59 -5.75 11.33 0.59
CA ASP A 59 -5.60 12.80 0.55
C ASP A 59 -4.20 13.30 0.91
N SER A 60 -3.31 12.45 1.42
CA SER A 60 -1.96 12.83 1.82
C SER A 60 -0.90 12.67 0.71
N ASP A 61 0.30 13.24 0.94
CA ASP A 61 1.49 13.07 0.09
C ASP A 61 2.15 11.69 0.25
N LYS A 62 1.61 10.83 1.12
CA LYS A 62 2.02 9.45 1.28
C LYS A 62 1.54 8.64 0.07
N LEU A 63 2.45 7.89 -0.54
CA LEU A 63 2.14 6.92 -1.59
C LEU A 63 2.06 5.54 -0.94
N THR A 64 0.87 4.95 -0.87
CA THR A 64 0.72 3.57 -0.41
C THR A 64 0.44 2.68 -1.62
N PHE A 65 1.23 1.63 -1.76
CA PHE A 65 1.05 0.60 -2.78
C PHE A 65 0.78 -0.74 -2.13
N ILE A 66 -0.06 -1.54 -2.79
CA ILE A 66 -0.18 -2.96 -2.50
C ILE A 66 0.78 -3.70 -3.42
N ILE A 67 1.54 -4.59 -2.82
CA ILE A 67 2.47 -5.48 -3.50
C ILE A 67 1.68 -6.72 -3.93
N LEU A 68 1.68 -7.00 -5.22
CA LEU A 68 1.16 -8.23 -5.79
C LEU A 68 2.32 -9.16 -6.15
N ASP A 69 2.16 -10.45 -5.89
CA ASP A 69 3.03 -11.47 -6.47
C ASP A 69 2.70 -11.65 -7.95
N LYS A 70 3.67 -11.40 -8.83
CA LYS A 70 3.44 -11.38 -10.28
C LYS A 70 3.08 -12.75 -10.83
N GLN A 71 3.72 -13.80 -10.31
CA GLN A 71 3.46 -15.16 -10.77
C GLN A 71 2.05 -15.60 -10.42
N THR A 72 1.59 -15.30 -9.20
CA THR A 72 0.23 -15.58 -8.74
C THR A 72 -0.78 -14.77 -9.54
N PHE A 73 -0.50 -13.49 -9.80
CA PHE A 73 -1.37 -12.61 -10.57
C PHE A 73 -1.58 -13.11 -12.01
N GLU A 74 -0.51 -13.48 -12.70
CA GLU A 74 -0.59 -14.01 -14.07
C GLU A 74 -1.26 -15.40 -14.11
N ALA A 75 -0.98 -16.26 -13.12
CA ALA A 75 -1.55 -17.61 -13.06
C ALA A 75 -3.06 -17.60 -12.71
N ALA A 76 -3.51 -16.64 -11.91
CA ALA A 76 -4.90 -16.50 -11.48
C ALA A 76 -5.79 -15.72 -12.48
N GLY A 77 -5.22 -15.23 -13.58
CA GLY A 77 -5.97 -14.47 -14.59
C GLY A 77 -6.32 -13.06 -14.15
N ASP A 78 -5.32 -12.32 -13.68
CA ASP A 78 -5.43 -10.92 -13.24
C ASP A 78 -6.23 -10.70 -11.93
N ASP A 79 -6.24 -11.71 -11.05
CA ASP A 79 -6.82 -11.56 -9.70
C ASP A 79 -5.89 -10.75 -8.79
N GLU A 80 -6.13 -9.44 -8.76
CA GLU A 80 -5.42 -8.49 -7.92
C GLU A 80 -5.58 -8.81 -6.42
N ILE A 81 -6.79 -9.13 -5.97
CA ILE A 81 -7.05 -9.37 -4.55
C ILE A 81 -6.41 -10.68 -4.11
N GLY A 82 -6.55 -11.76 -4.89
CA GLY A 82 -5.91 -13.04 -4.61
C GLY A 82 -4.39 -12.93 -4.52
N SER A 83 -3.80 -12.07 -5.35
CA SER A 83 -2.35 -11.94 -5.51
C SER A 83 -1.67 -10.95 -4.56
N MET A 84 -2.43 -10.26 -3.70
CA MET A 84 -1.84 -9.37 -2.69
C MET A 84 -0.90 -10.16 -1.77
N ALA A 85 0.34 -9.67 -1.65
CA ALA A 85 1.43 -10.27 -0.90
C ALA A 85 2.03 -9.33 0.17
N GLY A 86 1.67 -8.04 0.16
CA GLY A 86 2.05 -7.07 1.19
C GLY A 86 1.69 -5.65 0.80
N ASP A 87 2.17 -4.67 1.56
CA ASP A 87 2.06 -3.25 1.25
C ASP A 87 3.42 -2.53 1.40
N VAL A 88 3.53 -1.37 0.76
CA VAL A 88 4.66 -0.46 0.96
C VAL A 88 4.19 0.97 1.00
N ASN A 89 4.73 1.72 1.95
CA ASN A 89 4.52 3.15 2.10
C ASN A 89 5.77 3.88 1.60
N ALA A 90 5.62 4.67 0.55
CA ALA A 90 6.67 5.51 -0.01
C ALA A 90 6.37 6.99 0.25
N PHE A 91 7.43 7.73 0.56
CA PHE A 91 7.40 9.18 0.76
C PHE A 91 8.32 9.82 -0.27
N ILE A 92 7.82 10.84 -0.97
CA ILE A 92 8.65 11.62 -1.88
C ILE A 92 9.41 12.64 -1.04
N CYS A 93 10.70 12.41 -0.80
CA CYS A 93 11.58 13.42 -0.24
C CYS A 93 12.02 14.36 -1.35
N GLN A 94 11.59 15.62 -1.30
CA GLN A 94 12.21 16.67 -2.10
C GLN A 94 13.60 16.94 -1.51
N GLN A 95 14.67 16.61 -2.23
CA GLN A 95 15.98 17.18 -1.90
C GLN A 95 15.88 18.67 -2.22
N ASN A 96 15.83 19.52 -1.18
CA ASN A 96 16.13 20.92 -1.37
C ASN A 96 17.63 21.00 -1.70
N GLU A 97 17.99 21.38 -2.92
CA GLU A 97 19.38 21.64 -3.32
C GLU A 97 19.93 22.96 -2.71
N ASP A 98 19.29 23.51 -1.67
CA ASP A 98 19.61 24.81 -1.07
C ASP A 98 20.25 24.71 0.33
N GLU A 99 21.18 23.78 0.54
CA GLU A 99 22.19 23.95 1.59
C GLU A 99 23.56 24.07 0.92
N GLU A 100 23.89 25.30 0.48
CA GLU A 100 25.29 25.67 0.27
C GLU A 100 26.04 25.48 1.60
N PRO A 101 27.16 24.74 1.63
CA PRO A 101 27.99 24.68 2.83
C PRO A 101 28.61 26.06 3.06
N THR A 102 28.18 26.73 4.14
CA THR A 102 28.86 27.92 4.70
C THR A 102 30.30 27.64 5.11
#